data_AF-A0AAU9BY70-F1
#
_entry.id   AF-A0AAU9BY70-F1
#
_cell.length_a   1.000
_cell.length_b   1.000
_cell.length_c   1.000
_cell.angle_alpha   90.00
_cell.angle_beta   90.00
_cell.angle_gamma   90.00
#
_symmetry.space_group_name_H-M   'P 1'
#
loop_
_entity.id
_entity.type
_entity.pdbx_description
1 polymer ?
#
loop_
_entity_poly.entity_id
_entity_poly.type
_entity_poly.pdbx_seq_one_letter_code
_entity_poly.pdbx_strand_id
1 'polypeptide(L)'
;MATGSPFAPVFWENAHYEIAQCNNAYIFPGLGLGVLACNARRVTEEMLMAASRSLAAQSPLVTTERGGLLPPVDQIETVSRQIAVAVARAAIEQGIAPSLDDETLLARIEKTWWQADYAPYRRSAL
;
A
#
# COMPACT_ATOMS: atom_id res chain seq x y z
N MET A 1 3.07 -13.34 15.54
CA MET A 1 1.65 -13.08 15.91
C MET A 1 1.24 -11.73 15.35
N ALA A 2 -0.05 -11.52 15.05
CA ALA A 2 -0.58 -10.21 14.70
C ALA A 2 -1.98 -9.99 15.30
N THR A 3 -2.33 -8.73 15.56
CA THR A 3 -3.59 -8.31 16.20
C THR A 3 -4.19 -7.10 15.48
N GLY A 4 -5.51 -6.89 15.56
CA GLY A 4 -6.15 -5.71 14.94
C GLY A 4 -5.76 -4.38 15.60
N SER A 5 -5.60 -4.40 16.92
CA SER A 5 -5.18 -3.26 17.73
C SER A 5 -3.68 -3.33 18.05
N PRO A 6 -3.02 -2.20 18.34
CA PRO A 6 -1.62 -2.19 18.76
C PRO A 6 -1.48 -2.79 20.16
N PHE A 7 -0.42 -3.59 20.36
CA PHE A 7 -0.03 -4.14 21.65
C PHE A 7 1.47 -3.91 21.88
N ALA A 8 1.87 -3.80 23.14
CA ALA A 8 3.27 -3.71 23.50
C ALA A 8 4.02 -5.01 23.14
N PRO A 9 5.33 -4.94 22.85
CA PRO A 9 6.16 -6.14 22.65
C PRO A 9 6.10 -7.07 23.87
N VAL A 10 6.16 -8.38 23.60
CA VAL A 10 6.15 -9.41 24.65
C VAL A 10 7.57 -9.95 24.85
N PHE A 11 7.97 -10.10 26.10
CA PHE A 11 9.23 -10.78 26.45
C PHE A 11 8.92 -12.22 26.90
N TRP A 12 9.53 -13.19 26.23
CA TRP A 12 9.33 -14.61 26.51
C TRP A 12 10.61 -15.39 26.19
N GLU A 13 11.01 -16.32 27.06
CA GLU A 13 12.25 -17.13 26.92
C GLU A 13 13.50 -16.36 26.46
N ASN A 14 13.78 -15.22 27.11
CA ASN A 14 14.91 -14.33 26.77
C ASN A 14 14.90 -13.72 25.36
N ALA A 15 13.73 -13.73 24.70
CA ALA A 15 13.52 -13.09 23.40
C ALA A 15 12.43 -12.01 23.47
N HIS A 16 12.62 -10.96 22.69
CA HIS A 16 11.62 -9.91 22.47
C HIS A 16 10.83 -10.21 21.19
N TYR A 17 9.50 -10.18 21.30
CA TYR A 17 8.58 -10.40 20.20
C TYR A 17 7.74 -9.15 19.95
N GLU A 18 7.91 -8.57 18.76
CA GLU A 18 7.01 -7.52 18.30
C GLU A 18 5.66 -8.09 17.85
N ILE A 19 4.57 -7.46 18.26
CA ILE A 19 3.22 -7.84 17.86
C ILE A 19 2.81 -6.94 16.69
N ALA A 20 2.77 -7.53 15.50
CA ALA A 20 2.40 -6.79 14.30
C ALA A 20 0.92 -6.37 14.34
N GLN A 21 0.62 -5.15 13.92
CA GLN A 21 -0.77 -4.70 13.79
C GLN A 21 -1.33 -5.10 12.42
N CYS A 22 -2.28 -6.03 12.40
CA CYS A 22 -3.03 -6.41 11.20
C CYS A 22 -4.23 -5.48 11.03
N ASN A 23 -4.02 -4.38 10.32
CA ASN A 23 -5.03 -3.36 10.09
C ASN A 23 -5.25 -3.13 8.58
N ASN A 24 -6.49 -2.90 8.19
CA ASN A 24 -6.88 -2.55 6.82
C ASN A 24 -6.20 -1.26 6.32
N ALA A 25 -5.65 -0.44 7.22
CA ALA A 25 -4.79 0.69 6.92
C ALA A 25 -3.64 0.33 5.95
N TYR A 26 -3.15 -0.92 5.96
CA TYR A 26 -2.13 -1.38 5.00
C TYR A 26 -2.66 -1.56 3.57
N ILE A 27 -3.96 -1.83 3.39
CA ILE A 27 -4.54 -2.20 2.09
C ILE A 27 -5.22 -1.00 1.43
N PHE A 28 -6.13 -0.32 2.15
CA PHE A 28 -7.04 0.63 1.53
C PHE A 28 -6.37 1.84 0.86
N PRO A 29 -5.30 2.45 1.42
CA PRO A 29 -4.62 3.56 0.75
C PRO A 29 -4.00 3.14 -0.58
N GLY A 30 -3.26 2.02 -0.60
CA GLY A 30 -2.66 1.49 -1.83
C GLY A 30 -3.70 1.03 -2.85
N LEU A 31 -4.75 0.35 -2.40
CA LEU A 31 -5.88 -0.07 -3.25
C LEU A 31 -6.55 1.14 -3.92
N GLY A 32 -6.90 2.16 -3.14
CA GLY A 32 -7.54 3.37 -3.65
C GLY A 32 -6.64 4.14 -4.61
N LEU A 33 -5.37 4.30 -4.26
CA LEU A 33 -4.37 4.95 -5.12
C LEU A 33 -4.23 4.22 -6.47
N GLY A 34 -4.12 2.89 -6.46
CA GLY A 34 -4.01 2.09 -7.66
C GLY A 34 -5.24 2.23 -8.56
N VAL A 35 -6.45 2.14 -7.98
CA VAL A 35 -7.73 2.33 -8.68
C VAL A 35 -7.80 3.70 -9.36
N LEU A 36 -7.45 4.76 -8.63
CA LEU A 36 -7.48 6.14 -9.15
C LEU A 36 -6.42 6.36 -10.24
N ALA A 37 -5.18 5.95 -10.01
CA ALA A 37 -4.08 6.17 -10.93
C ALA A 37 -4.27 5.45 -12.28
N CYS A 38 -4.80 4.22 -12.26
CA CYS A 38 -5.06 3.47 -13.48
C CYS A 38 -6.42 3.77 -14.13
N ASN A 39 -7.33 4.51 -13.46
CA ASN A 39 -8.72 4.70 -13.87
C ASN A 39 -9.50 3.37 -14.01
N ALA A 40 -9.37 2.48 -13.03
CA ALA A 40 -10.16 1.24 -12.98
C ALA A 40 -11.65 1.56 -12.78
N ARG A 41 -12.53 0.86 -13.50
CA ARG A 41 -13.99 1.08 -13.43
C ARG A 41 -14.66 0.44 -12.22
N ARG A 42 -14.04 -0.60 -11.65
CA ARG A 42 -14.54 -1.36 -10.49
C ARG A 42 -13.37 -2.05 -9.81
N VAL A 43 -13.54 -2.39 -8.54
CA VAL A 43 -12.62 -3.24 -7.78
C VAL A 43 -13.02 -4.70 -7.98
N THR A 44 -12.04 -5.58 -8.16
CA THR A 44 -12.22 -7.04 -8.27
C THR A 44 -11.57 -7.79 -7.13
N GLU A 45 -11.94 -9.06 -6.99
CA GLU A 45 -11.27 -9.98 -6.08
C GLU A 45 -9.79 -10.14 -6.41
N GLU A 46 -9.43 -10.20 -7.69
CA GLU A 46 -8.04 -10.33 -8.11
C GLU A 46 -7.21 -9.08 -7.75
N MET A 47 -7.79 -7.88 -7.80
CA MET A 47 -7.14 -6.66 -7.32
C MET A 47 -6.91 -6.71 -5.80
N LEU A 48 -7.88 -7.19 -5.02
CA LEU A 48 -7.71 -7.39 -3.57
C LEU A 48 -6.63 -8.43 -3.27
N MET A 49 -6.62 -9.53 -4.02
CA MET A 49 -5.60 -10.57 -3.91
C MET A 49 -4.20 -10.05 -4.31
N ALA A 50 -4.11 -9.19 -5.33
CA ALA A 50 -2.87 -8.52 -5.71
C ALA A 50 -2.36 -7.61 -4.59
N ALA A 51 -3.26 -6.85 -3.94
CA ALA A 51 -2.91 -6.03 -2.78
C ALA A 51 -2.39 -6.88 -1.60
N SER A 52 -3.08 -7.98 -1.27
CA SER A 52 -2.65 -8.88 -0.19
C SER A 52 -1.31 -9.55 -0.48
N ARG A 53 -1.08 -10.00 -1.72
CA ARG A 53 0.23 -10.56 -2.12
C ARG A 53 1.34 -9.54 -2.08
N SER A 54 1.07 -8.31 -2.52
CA SER A 54 2.03 -7.20 -2.46
C SER A 54 2.42 -6.89 -1.00
N LEU A 55 1.45 -6.81 -0.10
CA LEU A 55 1.70 -6.64 1.33
C LEU A 55 2.51 -7.81 1.93
N ALA A 56 2.16 -9.05 1.59
CA ALA A 56 2.86 -10.24 2.08
C ALA A 56 4.33 -10.27 1.64
N ALA A 57 4.64 -9.79 0.42
CA ALA A 57 6.01 -9.68 -0.08
C ALA A 57 6.85 -8.64 0.69
N GLN A 58 6.22 -7.70 1.41
CA GLN A 58 6.90 -6.72 2.27
C GLN A 58 7.02 -7.19 3.72
N SER A 59 6.67 -8.44 4.03
CA SER A 59 6.79 -8.98 5.38
C SER A 59 8.28 -9.07 5.79
N PRO A 60 8.68 -8.49 6.94
CA PRO A 60 10.01 -8.66 7.50
C PRO A 60 10.37 -10.14 7.70
N LEU A 61 9.39 -10.95 8.13
CA LEU A 61 9.56 -12.38 8.32
C LEU A 61 9.89 -13.12 7.01
N VAL A 62 9.30 -12.69 5.89
CA VAL A 62 9.58 -13.26 4.56
C VAL A 62 10.94 -12.79 4.02
N THR A 63 11.31 -11.54 4.29
CA THR A 63 12.50 -10.91 3.70
C THR A 63 13.78 -11.15 4.50
N THR A 64 13.69 -11.33 5.82
CA THR A 64 14.84 -11.43 6.73
C THR A 64 14.85 -12.69 7.59
N GLU A 65 13.86 -13.58 7.42
CA GLU A 65 13.60 -14.76 8.26
C GLU A 65 13.36 -14.45 9.75
N ARG A 66 13.27 -13.16 10.10
CA ARG A 66 13.10 -12.64 11.46
C ARG A 66 12.16 -11.43 11.44
N GLY A 67 11.68 -11.01 12.62
CA GLY A 67 10.82 -9.83 12.75
C GLY A 67 9.32 -10.10 12.60
N GLY A 68 8.56 -9.01 12.40
CA GLY A 68 7.10 -9.02 12.38
C GLY A 68 6.49 -9.71 11.15
N LEU A 69 5.24 -10.14 11.29
CA LEU A 69 4.45 -10.69 10.17
C LEU A 69 4.14 -9.63 9.10
N LEU A 70 3.97 -8.38 9.52
CA LEU A 70 3.70 -7.23 8.66
C LEU A 70 4.84 -6.21 8.82
N PRO A 71 5.09 -5.39 7.79
CA PRO A 71 6.05 -4.30 7.90
C PRO A 71 5.67 -3.33 9.02
N PRO A 72 6.63 -2.54 9.54
CA PRO A 72 6.36 -1.44 10.46
C PRO A 72 5.39 -0.40 9.88
N VAL A 73 4.59 0.24 10.74
CA VAL A 73 3.56 1.23 10.34
C VAL A 73 4.18 2.50 9.74
N ASP A 74 5.40 2.87 10.12
CA ASP A 74 6.11 4.02 9.54
C ASP A 74 6.51 3.79 8.06
N GLN A 75 6.48 2.54 7.58
CA GLN A 75 6.72 2.19 6.18
C GLN A 75 5.42 2.13 5.35
N ILE A 76 4.27 2.47 5.93
CA ILE A 76 2.96 2.30 5.29
C ILE A 76 2.83 3.08 3.97
N GLU A 77 3.52 4.21 3.84
CA GLU A 77 3.53 5.00 2.60
C GLU A 77 4.21 4.25 1.45
N THR A 78 5.38 3.67 1.70
CA THR A 78 6.13 2.87 0.73
C THR A 78 5.33 1.63 0.33
N VAL A 79 4.79 0.93 1.33
CA VAL A 79 3.93 -0.25 1.13
C VAL A 79 2.70 0.11 0.31
N SER A 80 2.06 1.25 0.59
CA SER A 80 0.87 1.70 -0.13
C SER A 80 1.16 1.96 -1.62
N ARG A 81 2.31 2.57 -1.95
CA ARG A 81 2.72 2.77 -3.36
C ARG A 81 2.94 1.44 -4.08
N GLN A 82 3.61 0.49 -3.45
CA GLN A 82 3.83 -0.84 -4.05
C GLN A 82 2.52 -1.61 -4.24
N ILE A 83 1.59 -1.52 -3.29
CA ILE A 83 0.24 -2.07 -3.44
C ILE A 83 -0.49 -1.40 -4.60
N ALA A 84 -0.39 -0.07 -4.74
CA ALA A 84 -1.03 0.65 -5.83
C ALA A 84 -0.56 0.19 -7.20
N VAL A 85 0.75 -0.04 -7.37
CA VAL A 85 1.31 -0.61 -8.61
C VAL A 85 0.74 -1.99 -8.89
N ALA A 86 0.73 -2.88 -7.88
CA ALA A 86 0.23 -4.25 -8.05
C ALA A 86 -1.26 -4.30 -8.40
N VAL A 87 -2.06 -3.47 -7.73
CA VAL A 87 -3.50 -3.32 -7.97
C VAL A 87 -3.78 -2.78 -9.36
N ALA A 88 -3.04 -1.75 -9.78
CA ALA A 88 -3.20 -1.15 -11.10
C ALA A 88 -2.85 -2.14 -12.22
N ARG A 89 -1.74 -2.88 -12.08
CA ARG A 89 -1.36 -3.95 -13.02
C ARG A 89 -2.44 -5.02 -13.13
N ALA A 90 -2.97 -5.49 -12.00
CA ALA A 90 -4.08 -6.45 -12.00
C ALA A 90 -5.33 -5.90 -12.72
N ALA A 91 -5.69 -4.63 -12.50
CA ALA A 91 -6.81 -4.00 -13.18
C ALA A 91 -6.61 -3.89 -14.71
N ILE A 92 -5.38 -3.60 -15.15
CA ILE A 92 -5.00 -3.52 -16.57
C ILE A 92 -5.06 -4.91 -17.21
N GLU A 93 -4.46 -5.91 -16.58
CA GLU A 93 -4.46 -7.31 -17.04
C GLU A 93 -5.88 -7.87 -17.19
N GLN A 94 -6.79 -7.50 -16.30
CA GLN A 94 -8.20 -7.88 -16.37
C GLN A 94 -9.03 -7.05 -17.37
N GLY A 95 -8.45 -6.04 -18.02
CA GLY A 95 -9.15 -5.16 -18.95
C GLY A 95 -10.18 -4.22 -18.28
N ILE A 96 -10.02 -3.96 -16.98
CA ILE A 96 -10.92 -3.10 -16.18
C ILE A 96 -10.41 -1.66 -16.11
N ALA A 97 -9.13 -1.47 -16.38
CA ALA A 97 -8.48 -0.19 -16.62
C ALA A 97 -7.95 -0.13 -18.07
N PRO A 98 -7.76 1.09 -18.64
CA PRO A 98 -7.08 1.26 -19.92
C PRO A 98 -5.66 0.69 -19.88
N SER A 99 -5.17 0.18 -21.02
CA SER A 99 -3.77 -0.23 -21.15
C SER A 99 -2.83 0.96 -20.95
N LEU A 100 -1.80 0.76 -20.13
CA LEU A 100 -0.75 1.73 -19.81
C LEU A 100 0.57 0.97 -19.79
N ASP A 101 1.64 1.58 -20.30
CA ASP A 101 2.99 1.11 -20.01
C ASP A 101 3.36 1.40 -18.54
N ASP A 102 4.39 0.70 -18.06
CA ASP A 102 4.84 0.78 -16.67
C ASP A 102 5.31 2.20 -16.29
N GLU A 103 5.99 2.91 -17.19
CA GLU A 103 6.48 4.27 -16.94
C GLU A 103 5.33 5.24 -16.70
N THR A 104 4.32 5.20 -17.58
CA THR A 104 3.10 6.01 -17.47
C THR A 104 2.32 5.66 -16.22
N LEU A 105 2.22 4.38 -15.87
CA LEU A 105 1.55 3.95 -14.65
C LEU A 105 2.23 4.52 -13.40
N LEU A 106 3.55 4.38 -13.29
CA LEU A 106 4.33 4.89 -12.16
C LEU A 106 4.20 6.42 -12.05
N ALA A 107 4.31 7.13 -13.17
CA ALA A 107 4.13 8.58 -13.20
C ALA A 107 2.72 9.02 -12.74
N ARG A 108 1.68 8.25 -13.10
CA ARG A 108 0.31 8.53 -12.63
C ARG A 108 0.15 8.28 -11.14
N ILE A 109 0.73 7.21 -10.61
CA ILE A 109 0.69 6.93 -9.17
C ILE A 109 1.32 8.08 -8.39
N GLU A 110 2.51 8.55 -8.81
CA GLU A 110 3.17 9.68 -8.15
C GLU A 110 2.36 10.99 -8.30
N LYS A 111 1.78 11.24 -9.47
CA LYS A 111 0.93 12.42 -9.68
C LYS A 111 -0.35 12.39 -8.84
N THR A 112 -0.92 11.22 -8.60
CA THR A 112 -2.14 11.05 -7.79
C THR A 112 -1.83 11.13 -6.29
N TRP A 113 -0.60 10.83 -5.89
CA TRP A 113 -0.18 10.93 -4.49
C TRP A 113 -0.21 12.40 -4.02
N TRP A 114 -0.97 12.65 -2.96
CA TRP A 114 -1.00 13.98 -2.34
C TRP A 114 0.23 14.20 -1.47
N GLN A 115 0.86 15.36 -1.59
CA GLN A 115 1.98 15.78 -0.76
C GLN A 115 1.51 16.84 0.25
N ALA A 116 1.97 16.70 1.50
CA ALA A 116 1.60 17.55 2.62
C ALA A 116 2.35 18.90 2.61
N ASP A 117 2.39 19.55 1.45
CA ASP A 117 3.07 20.83 1.24
C ASP A 117 2.06 21.94 0.98
N TYR A 118 2.37 23.13 1.49
CA TYR A 118 1.55 24.31 1.22
C TYR A 118 1.62 24.68 -0.26
N ALA A 119 0.46 24.67 -0.91
CA ALA A 119 0.35 25.20 -2.26
C ALA A 119 0.54 26.73 -2.25
N PRO A 120 1.27 27.30 -3.22
CA PRO A 120 1.43 28.74 -3.32
C PRO A 120 0.06 29.40 -3.55
N TYR A 121 -0.36 30.24 -2.61
CA TYR A 121 -1.60 30.99 -2.72
C TYR A 121 -1.42 32.16 -3.70
N ARG A 122 -2.18 32.16 -4.81
CA ARG A 122 -2.37 33.36 -5.64
C ARG A 122 -3.74 33.96 -5.37
N ARG A 123 -3.74 35.20 -4.89
CA ARG A 123 -4.95 36.01 -4.79
C ARG A 123 -5.37 36.42 -6.21
N SER A 124 -6.50 35.90 -6.69
CA SER A 124 -7.13 36.42 -7.91
C SER A 124 -7.90 37.68 -7.53
N ALA A 125 -7.41 38.85 -7.94
CA ALA A 125 -8.23 40.06 -7.95
C ALA A 125 -9.15 39.98 -9.17
N LEU A 126 -10.45 39.82 -8.91
CA LEU A 126 -11.50 40.14 -9.89
C LEU A 126 -11.60 41.67 -10.02
#